data_AF-A0A948KMT0-F1
#
_entry.id   AF-A0A948KMT0-F1
#
_cell.length_a   1.000
_cell.length_b   1.000
_cell.length_c   1.000
_cell.angle_alpha   90.00
_cell.angle_beta   90.00
_cell.angle_gamma   90.00
#
_symmetry.space_group_name_H-M   'P 1'
#
loop_
_entity.id
_entity.type
_entity.pdbx_description
1 polymer ?
#
loop_
_entity_poly.entity_id
_entity_poly.type
_entity_poly.pdbx_seq_one_letter_code
_entity_poly.pdbx_strand_id
1 'polypeptide(L)' 'MKILFIGDIVGKPGRRAVRELLPGIVEEHRIDFVIANCENAAAGLGVTAEIVEELYGARIDVLTSGNHIWDKKEVMEFVD' A
#
# COMPACT_ATOMS: atom_id res chain seq x y z
N MET A 1 -0.32 -21.73 -1.94
CA MET A 1 -0.68 -20.32 -1.97
C MET A 1 -0.23 -19.68 -0.67
N LYS A 2 0.78 -18.81 -0.74
CA LYS A 2 1.31 -18.02 0.38
C LYS A 2 0.87 -16.57 0.19
N ILE A 3 0.23 -16.02 1.22
CA ILE A 3 -0.25 -14.65 1.23
C ILE A 3 0.62 -13.85 2.20
N LEU A 4 1.07 -12.68 1.77
CA LEU A 4 1.69 -11.69 2.64
C LEU A 4 0.70 -10.56 2.88
N PHE A 5 0.46 -10.24 4.15
CA PHE A 5 -0.29 -9.06 4.55
C PHE A 5 0.66 -8.05 5.18
N ILE A 6 0.71 -6.84 4.63
CA ILE A 6 1.47 -5.71 5.14
C ILE A 6 0.51 -4.81 5.92
N GLY A 7 0.85 -4.51 7.17
CA GLY A 7 0.13 -3.53 7.97
C GLY A 7 0.26 -2.11 7.41
N ASP A 8 -0.09 -1.13 8.22
CA ASP A 8 -0.15 0.27 7.80
C ASP A 8 1.14 0.78 7.15
N ILE A 9 1.02 1.21 5.90
CA ILE A 9 2.05 1.96 5.21
C ILE A 9 1.93 3.42 5.62
N VAL A 10 2.85 3.88 6.48
CA VAL A 10 2.80 5.24 7.04
C VAL A 10 3.77 6.18 6.32
N GLY A 11 3.22 7.12 5.56
CA GLY A 11 3.94 8.23 4.93
C GLY A 11 5.10 7.81 4.02
N LYS A 12 5.99 8.76 3.70
CA LYS A 12 7.16 8.53 2.84
C LYS A 12 8.08 7.40 3.35
N PRO A 13 8.36 7.26 4.66
CA PRO A 13 9.21 6.17 5.15
C PRO A 13 8.61 4.79 4.89
N GLY A 14 7.29 4.62 5.14
CA GLY A 14 6.59 3.35 4.88
C GLY A 14 6.61 2.97 3.41
N ARG A 15 6.27 3.92 2.52
CA ARG A 15 6.31 3.68 1.06
C ARG A 15 7.70 3.30 0.57
N ARG A 16 8.74 3.98 1.08
CA ARG A 16 10.13 3.65 0.76
C ARG A 16 10.49 2.23 1.21
N ALA A 17 10.12 1.84 2.43
CA ALA A 17 10.38 0.50 2.96
C ALA A 17 9.73 -0.58 2.11
N VAL A 18 8.46 -0.38 1.70
CA VAL A 18 7.76 -1.30 0.80
C VAL A 18 8.50 -1.43 -0.53
N ARG A 19 8.80 -0.31 -1.19
CA ARG A 19 9.49 -0.29 -2.49
C ARG A 19 10.85 -1.00 -2.44
N GLU A 20 11.62 -0.83 -1.37
CA GLU A 20 12.98 -1.34 -1.27
C GLU A 20 13.06 -2.79 -0.76
N LEU A 21 12.11 -3.24 0.07
CA LEU A 21 12.19 -4.54 0.75
C LEU A 21 11.22 -5.58 0.19
N LEU A 22 10.02 -5.18 -0.21
CA LEU A 22 8.95 -6.10 -0.62
C LEU A 22 9.36 -7.03 -1.78
N PRO A 23 10.03 -6.55 -2.85
CA PRO A 23 10.39 -7.43 -3.97
C PRO A 23 11.28 -8.61 -3.55
N GLY A 24 12.22 -8.37 -2.62
CA GLY A 24 13.12 -9.41 -2.08
C GLY A 24 12.38 -10.39 -1.18
N ILE A 25 11.48 -9.91 -0.31
CA ILE A 25 10.64 -10.73 0.56
C ILE A 25 9.75 -11.66 -0.28
N VAL A 26 9.14 -11.13 -1.35
CA VAL A 26 8.30 -11.92 -2.27
C VAL A 26 9.10 -13.06 -2.90
N GLU A 27 10.33 -12.78 -3.36
CA GLU A 27 11.20 -13.79 -3.97
C GLU A 27 11.67 -14.84 -2.97
N GLU A 28 12.19 -14.41 -1.81
CA GLU A 28 12.75 -15.28 -0.78
C GLU A 28 11.69 -16.25 -0.24
N HIS A 29 10.49 -15.76 0.05
CA HIS A 29 9.43 -16.56 0.63
C HIS A 29 8.51 -17.20 -0.39
N ARG A 30 8.67 -16.90 -1.68
CA ARG A 30 7.78 -17.33 -2.78
C ARG A 30 6.33 -16.97 -2.49
N ILE A 31 6.09 -15.68 -2.24
CA ILE A 31 4.75 -15.15 -1.96
C ILE A 31 3.95 -15.14 -3.26
N ASP A 32 2.72 -15.65 -3.21
CA ASP A 32 1.82 -15.76 -4.36
C ASP A 32 0.84 -14.57 -4.46
N PHE A 33 0.59 -13.86 -3.35
CA PHE A 33 -0.34 -12.74 -3.28
C PHE A 33 0.01 -11.78 -2.12
N VAL A 34 0.00 -10.47 -2.38
CA VAL A 34 0.36 -9.42 -1.44
C VAL A 34 -0.82 -8.47 -1.21
N ILE A 35 -1.19 -8.29 0.05
CA ILE A 35 -2.20 -7.33 0.51
C ILE A 35 -1.50 -6.27 1.37
N ALA A 36 -1.85 -5.00 1.25
CA ALA A 36 -1.30 -3.95 2.11
C ALA A 36 -2.33 -2.89 2.53
N ASN A 37 -2.26 -2.42 3.78
CA ASN A 37 -3.06 -1.29 4.25
C ASN A 37 -2.40 0.06 3.87
N CYS A 38 -3.11 0.89 3.08
CA CYS A 38 -2.64 2.19 2.63
C CYS A 38 -3.23 3.39 3.36
N GLU A 39 -4.01 3.20 4.43
CA GLU A 39 -4.79 4.29 5.04
C GLU A 39 -3.97 5.48 5.56
N ASN A 40 -2.66 5.29 5.78
CA ASN A 40 -1.75 6.31 6.31
C ASN A 40 -0.66 6.70 5.31
N ALA A 41 -0.80 6.33 4.03
CA ALA A 41 0.27 6.41 3.05
C ALA A 41 0.56 7.86 2.60
N ALA A 42 -0.43 8.75 2.60
CA ALA A 42 -0.28 10.16 2.23
C ALA A 42 0.03 11.04 3.45
N ALA A 43 1.31 11.27 3.73
CA ALA A 43 1.77 12.12 4.85
C ALA A 43 1.17 11.72 6.23
N GLY A 44 0.85 10.44 6.40
CA GLY A 44 0.33 9.88 7.66
C GLY A 44 -1.19 9.78 7.76
N LEU A 45 -1.96 10.31 6.81
CA LEU A 45 -3.43 10.28 6.81
C LEU A 45 -3.99 10.23 5.38
N GLY A 46 -4.73 9.18 5.07
CA GLY A 46 -5.32 8.91 3.77
C GLY A 46 -4.31 8.46 2.70
N VAL A 47 -4.75 8.51 1.45
CA VAL A 47 -3.97 8.11 0.26
C VAL A 47 -4.34 9.01 -0.93
N THR A 48 -3.45 9.13 -1.92
CA THR A 48 -3.71 9.82 -3.21
C THR A 48 -3.61 8.81 -4.35
N ALA A 49 -4.21 9.10 -5.51
CA ALA A 49 -4.15 8.22 -6.69
C ALA A 49 -2.70 7.91 -7.10
N GLU A 50 -1.83 8.91 -7.07
CA GLU A 50 -0.39 8.75 -7.38
C GLU A 50 0.30 7.76 -6.45
N ILE A 51 -0.06 7.76 -5.16
CA ILE A 51 0.47 6.83 -4.16
C ILE A 51 -0.09 5.42 -4.36
N VAL A 52 -1.37 5.30 -4.73
CA VAL A 52 -1.98 4.01 -5.07
C VAL A 52 -1.21 3.35 -6.22
N GLU A 53 -0.95 4.09 -7.30
CA GLU A 53 -0.15 3.63 -8.44
C GLU A 53 1.29 3.28 -8.03
N GLU A 54 1.92 4.10 -7.18
CA GLU A 54 3.25 3.81 -6.62
C GLU A 54 3.28 2.45 -5.89
N LEU A 55 2.25 2.15 -5.09
CA LEU A 55 2.17 0.94 -4.29
C LEU A 55 1.87 -0.30 -5.13
N TYR A 56 0.99 -0.21 -6.13
CA TYR A 56 0.77 -1.30 -7.09
C TYR A 56 2.07 -1.61 -7.87
N GLY A 57 2.84 -0.58 -8.23
CA GLY A 57 4.16 -0.73 -8.85
C GLY A 57 5.19 -1.46 -7.98
N ALA A 58 4.95 -1.63 -6.67
CA ALA A 58 5.86 -2.28 -5.72
C ALA A 58 5.61 -3.78 -5.51
N ARG A 59 4.76 -4.42 -6.34
CA ARG A 59 4.30 -5.83 -6.19
C ARG A 59 3.26 -6.04 -5.09
N ILE A 60 2.41 -5.05 -4.85
CA ILE A 60 1.19 -5.23 -4.08
C ILE A 60 0.06 -5.58 -5.03
N ASP A 61 -0.73 -6.62 -4.74
CA ASP A 61 -1.85 -7.05 -5.58
C ASP A 61 -3.16 -6.36 -5.16
N VAL A 62 -3.34 -6.14 -3.86
CA VAL A 62 -4.54 -5.48 -3.30
C VAL A 62 -4.16 -4.48 -2.22
N LEU A 63 -4.78 -3.30 -2.30
CA LEU A 63 -4.73 -2.30 -1.25
C LEU A 63 -6.02 -2.35 -0.43
N THR A 64 -5.88 -2.39 0.89
CA THR A 64 -6.97 -2.14 1.83
C THR A 64 -6.81 -0.74 2.42
N SER A 65 -7.84 -0.28 3.11
CA SER A 65 -7.78 0.98 3.86
C SER A 65 -8.53 0.84 5.19
N GLY A 66 -8.73 1.96 5.88
CA GLY A 66 -9.33 2.03 7.21
C GLY A 66 -10.06 3.35 7.43
N ASN A 67 -10.03 3.86 8.67
CA ASN A 67 -10.81 5.03 9.05
C ASN A 67 -10.30 6.33 8.40
N HIS A 68 -9.06 6.36 7.93
CA HIS A 68 -8.46 7.54 7.29
C HIS A 68 -8.70 7.63 5.78
N ILE A 69 -9.46 6.70 5.18
CA ILE A 69 -9.68 6.69 3.73
C ILE A 69 -10.24 8.02 3.22
N TRP A 70 -11.14 8.67 3.96
CA TRP A 70 -11.83 9.91 3.55
C TRP A 70 -11.07 11.21 3.90
N ASP A 71 -9.89 11.14 4.52
CA ASP A 71 -9.16 12.34 4.96
C ASP A 71 -8.58 13.15 3.78
N LYS A 72 -8.43 12.51 2.61
CA LYS A 72 -8.11 13.16 1.35
C LYS A 72 -9.34 13.17 0.46
N LYS A 73 -9.89 14.36 0.18
CA LYS A 73 -11.09 14.50 -0.67
C LYS A 73 -10.93 13.89 -2.06
N GLU A 74 -9.70 13.91 -2.59
CA GLU A 74 -9.30 13.32 -3.87
C GLU A 74 -9.56 11.81 -3.95
N VAL A 75 -9.67 11.11 -2.81
CA VAL A 75 -9.98 9.67 -2.77
C VAL A 75 -11.32 9.37 -3.46
N MET A 76 -12.28 10.29 -3.37
CA MET A 76 -13.61 10.15 -3.96
C MET A 76 -13.59 10.11 -5.49
N GLU A 77 -12.48 10.48 -6.12
CA GLU A 77 -12.34 10.53 -7.58
C GLU A 77 -11.95 9.17 -8.18
N PHE A 78 -11.45 8.25 -7.35
CA PHE A 78 -10.92 6.96 -7.84
C PHE A 78 -11.34 5.74 -7.00
N VAL A 79 -12.03 5.94 -5.87
CA VAL A 79 -12.63 4.86 -5.09
C VAL A 79 -14.07 4.65 -5.58
N ASP A 80 -14.33 3.48 -6.16
CA ASP A 80 -15.65 3.02 -6.65
C ASP A 80 -16.42 2.17 -5.62
#